data_AF-A0A957MAM7-F1
#
_entry.id   AF-A0A957MAM7-F1
#
_cell.length_a   1.000
_cell.length_b   1.000
_cell.length_c   1.000
_cell.angle_alpha   90.00
_cell.angle_beta   90.00
_cell.angle_gamma   90.00
#
_symmetry.space_group_name_H-M   'P 1'
#
loop_
_entity.id
_entity.type
_entity.pdbx_description
1 polymer ?
#
loop_
_entity_poly.entity_id
_entity_poly.type
_entity_poly.pdbx_seq_one_letter_code
_entity_poly.pdbx_strand_id
1 'polypeptide(L)'
;LVVDDAARTVNYNSAVKTNQVALTYVNAQNQTLSASDSAEATTIFEPLLHIGKSYVTDAACTATLLQESFNAGATGWTSSNGTWSTAAAPGWVRAPSGVTSLLTRTGASFTDFSYSAIVSATSTSGSIGLVFRVQDTNNYYRFVWTGASPHYSLERVSGGTPSTVATAVSAGFIANRWYHLEVRAVGSQFTIYRDGQQILSGTDSTIASGSAGLFVASNNAAFDDVLVTRMGDDGCTVDVGDLVTYTLTISNQNRLIGYDLVITDVLPAHMEYVSSELASNDPAAALTASPTPGDT
;
A
#
# COMPACT_ATOMS: atom_id res chain seq x y z
N LEU A 1 -0.83 -7.70 1.68
CA LEU A 1 -0.14 -8.66 2.57
C LEU A 1 1.35 -8.66 2.19
N VAL A 2 2.20 -7.98 2.95
CA VAL A 2 3.66 -8.12 2.83
C VAL A 2 4.03 -9.29 3.73
N VAL A 3 4.59 -10.36 3.18
CA VAL A 3 4.97 -11.54 3.98
C VAL A 3 6.19 -11.15 4.80
N ASP A 4 5.98 -10.83 6.07
CA ASP A 4 7.05 -10.57 7.04
C ASP A 4 7.57 -11.91 7.57
N ASP A 5 8.78 -12.29 7.15
CA ASP A 5 9.50 -13.43 7.69
C ASP A 5 10.94 -13.01 7.98
N ALA A 6 11.24 -12.91 9.27
CA ALA A 6 12.52 -12.45 9.81
C ALA A 6 13.72 -13.38 9.48
N ALA A 7 13.48 -14.59 8.96
CA ALA A 7 14.53 -15.54 8.58
C ALA A 7 14.91 -15.49 7.08
N ARG A 8 14.26 -14.67 6.24
CA ARG A 8 14.41 -14.74 4.78
C ARG A 8 15.28 -13.62 4.22
N THR A 9 16.44 -13.97 3.64
CA THR A 9 17.45 -13.00 3.15
C THR A 9 17.22 -12.47 1.72
N VAL A 10 16.24 -12.98 0.96
CA VAL A 10 15.90 -12.47 -0.38
C VAL A 10 14.46 -12.84 -0.77
N ASN A 11 13.52 -11.91 -0.53
CA ASN A 11 12.17 -11.92 -1.10
C ASN A 11 11.97 -10.56 -1.76
N TYR A 12 12.38 -10.46 -3.02
CA TYR A 12 12.12 -9.26 -3.82
C TYR A 12 11.24 -9.63 -5.00
N ASN A 13 10.56 -8.62 -5.55
CA ASN A 13 9.93 -8.74 -6.85
C ASN A 13 10.90 -9.40 -7.86
N SER A 14 10.47 -10.45 -8.56
CA SER A 14 11.26 -11.34 -9.42
C SER A 14 12.12 -12.42 -8.74
N ALA A 15 11.90 -12.71 -7.45
CA ALA A 15 12.60 -13.80 -6.78
C ALA A 15 12.17 -15.17 -7.34
N VAL A 16 13.14 -16.02 -7.69
CA VAL A 16 12.89 -17.39 -8.16
C VAL A 16 12.96 -18.35 -6.97
N LYS A 17 11.90 -19.12 -6.75
CA LYS A 17 11.78 -20.09 -5.65
C LYS A 17 11.62 -21.50 -6.21
N THR A 18 12.28 -22.46 -5.56
CA THR A 18 12.25 -23.88 -5.94
C THR A 18 12.10 -24.68 -4.66
N ASN A 19 11.07 -25.53 -4.58
CA ASN A 19 10.97 -26.49 -3.48
C ASN A 19 11.95 -27.62 -3.73
N GLN A 20 12.82 -27.91 -2.77
CA GLN A 20 13.74 -29.05 -2.82
C GLN A 20 13.36 -30.03 -1.70
N VAL A 21 13.33 -31.32 -2.03
CA VAL A 21 13.23 -32.39 -1.05
C VAL A 21 14.54 -33.15 -1.04
N ALA A 22 15.01 -33.51 0.14
CA ALA A 22 16.12 -34.43 0.32
C ALA A 22 15.68 -35.55 1.26
N LEU A 23 15.85 -36.79 0.82
CA LEU A 23 15.63 -37.99 1.61
C LEU A 23 16.99 -38.60 1.92
N THR A 24 17.23 -38.87 3.20
CA THR A 24 18.34 -39.73 3.63
C THR A 24 17.76 -40.98 4.28
N TYR A 25 18.19 -42.15 3.85
CA TYR A 25 17.74 -43.43 4.40
C TYR A 25 18.91 -44.40 4.56
N VAL A 26 18.78 -45.34 5.48
CA VAL A 26 19.75 -46.42 5.68
C VAL A 26 19.18 -47.71 5.11
N ASN A 27 19.89 -48.36 4.19
CA ASN A 27 19.44 -49.62 3.59
C ASN A 27 19.70 -50.81 4.52
N ALA A 28 19.25 -52.00 4.13
CA ALA A 28 19.41 -53.23 4.90
C ALA A 28 20.88 -53.65 5.12
N GLN A 29 21.83 -53.02 4.41
CA GLN A 29 23.28 -53.21 4.54
C GLN A 29 23.93 -52.15 5.44
N ASN A 30 23.15 -51.37 6.19
CA ASN A 30 23.61 -50.25 7.01
C ASN A 30 24.29 -49.12 6.20
N GLN A 31 24.06 -49.05 4.89
CA GLN A 31 24.59 -47.97 4.05
C GLN A 31 23.63 -46.80 4.08
N THR A 32 24.13 -45.60 4.38
CA THR A 32 23.37 -44.36 4.27
C THR A 32 23.34 -43.92 2.81
N LEU A 33 22.14 -43.79 2.26
CA LEU A 33 21.86 -43.33 0.91
C LEU A 33 21.09 -42.02 0.99
N SER A 34 21.31 -41.13 0.02
CA SER A 34 20.56 -39.89 -0.09
C SER A 34 20.06 -39.70 -1.51
N ALA A 35 18.85 -39.17 -1.62
CA ALA A 35 18.23 -38.75 -2.88
C ALA A 35 17.69 -37.33 -2.69
N SER A 36 17.70 -36.53 -3.74
CA SER A 36 17.07 -35.23 -3.74
C SER A 36 16.29 -35.01 -5.02
N ASP A 37 15.21 -34.26 -4.92
CA ASP A 37 14.41 -33.83 -6.06
C ASP A 37 13.99 -32.37 -5.86
N SER A 38 13.59 -31.70 -6.94
CA SER A 38 13.14 -30.32 -6.91
C SER A 38 11.92 -30.08 -7.79
N ALA A 39 10.97 -29.30 -7.29
CA ALA A 39 9.85 -28.81 -8.09
C ALA A 39 10.33 -27.79 -9.16
N GLU A 40 9.49 -27.51 -10.15
CA GLU A 40 9.73 -26.42 -11.10
C GLU A 40 9.88 -25.07 -10.40
N ALA A 41 10.82 -24.26 -10.89
CA ALA A 41 11.10 -22.96 -10.32
C ALA A 41 9.95 -21.99 -10.59
N THR A 42 9.53 -21.25 -9.56
CA THR A 42 8.44 -20.27 -9.64
C THR A 42 8.97 -18.87 -9.34
N THR A 43 8.68 -17.92 -10.21
CA THR A 43 9.03 -16.51 -10.01
C THR A 43 7.92 -15.78 -9.24
N ILE A 44 8.28 -15.18 -8.11
CA ILE A 44 7.40 -14.36 -7.28
C ILE A 44 7.45 -12.92 -7.80
N PHE A 45 6.32 -12.42 -8.30
CA PHE A 45 6.13 -11.00 -8.58
C PHE A 45 5.29 -10.39 -7.46
N GLU A 46 5.79 -9.33 -6.86
CA GLU A 46 5.07 -8.54 -5.86
C GLU A 46 4.60 -7.21 -6.50
N PRO A 47 3.50 -6.60 -6.00
CA PRO A 47 2.59 -7.10 -4.97
C PRO A 47 1.89 -8.40 -5.37
N LEU A 48 1.78 -9.34 -4.42
CA LEU A 48 1.05 -10.59 -4.65
C LEU A 48 -0.47 -10.38 -4.51
N LEU A 49 -0.86 -9.47 -3.61
CA LEU A 49 -2.24 -9.27 -3.22
C LEU A 49 -2.50 -7.78 -2.97
N HIS A 50 -3.42 -7.22 -3.73
CA HIS A 50 -4.04 -5.94 -3.43
C HIS A 50 -5.13 -6.13 -2.38
N ILE A 51 -5.14 -5.29 -1.34
CA ILE A 51 -6.23 -5.22 -0.36
C ILE A 51 -6.75 -3.78 -0.33
N GLY A 52 -7.97 -3.58 -0.83
CA GLY A 52 -8.72 -2.33 -0.69
C GLY A 52 -9.75 -2.46 0.43
N LYS A 53 -9.97 -1.39 1.19
CA LYS A 53 -11.07 -1.28 2.15
C LYS A 53 -11.96 -0.11 1.79
N SER A 54 -13.25 -0.35 1.63
CA SER A 54 -14.27 0.69 1.52
C SER A 54 -15.43 0.37 2.45
N TYR A 55 -16.29 1.35 2.71
CA TYR A 55 -17.56 1.10 3.39
C TYR A 55 -18.68 1.90 2.75
N VAL A 56 -19.90 1.40 2.93
CA VAL A 56 -21.14 2.05 2.56
C VAL A 56 -22.07 2.00 3.77
N THR A 57 -22.66 3.14 4.11
CA THR A 57 -23.69 3.22 5.17
C THR A 57 -25.08 2.99 4.60
N ASP A 58 -26.08 2.73 5.44
CA ASP A 58 -27.50 2.61 5.01
C ASP A 58 -28.02 3.86 4.27
N ALA A 59 -27.47 5.03 4.58
CA ALA A 59 -27.73 6.27 3.85
C ALA A 59 -27.03 6.35 2.47
N ALA A 60 -26.45 5.24 1.98
CA ALA A 60 -25.67 5.12 0.74
C ALA A 60 -24.47 6.08 0.65
N CYS A 61 -23.92 6.50 1.79
CA CYS A 61 -22.68 7.28 1.80
C CYS A 61 -21.49 6.36 1.60
N THR A 62 -20.67 6.62 0.56
CA THR A 62 -19.50 5.82 0.22
C THR A 62 -18.22 6.42 0.78
N ALA A 63 -17.38 5.57 1.38
CA ALA A 63 -16.10 5.97 1.93
C ALA A 63 -15.06 6.33 0.88
N THR A 64 -15.06 5.64 -0.27
CA THR A 64 -14.02 5.77 -1.29
C THR A 64 -14.17 7.08 -2.07
N LEU A 65 -13.12 7.87 -2.07
CA LEU A 65 -13.00 9.13 -2.82
C LEU A 65 -12.19 8.97 -4.10
N LEU A 66 -11.19 8.08 -4.09
CA LEU A 66 -10.35 7.76 -5.24
C LEU A 66 -9.84 6.32 -5.10
N GLN A 67 -9.83 5.58 -6.20
CA GLN A 67 -9.11 4.31 -6.31
C GLN A 67 -8.43 4.25 -7.68
N GLU A 68 -7.16 3.88 -7.70
CA GLU A 68 -6.37 3.75 -8.92
C GLU A 68 -5.36 2.60 -8.77
N SER A 69 -5.45 1.63 -9.67
CA SER A 69 -4.54 0.46 -9.72
C SER A 69 -3.58 0.52 -10.90
N PHE A 70 -3.60 1.59 -11.71
CA PHE A 70 -2.76 1.82 -12.88
C PHE A 70 -2.74 0.72 -13.96
N ASN A 71 -3.50 -0.37 -13.78
CA ASN A 71 -3.63 -1.50 -14.71
C ASN A 71 -4.17 -1.07 -16.09
N ALA A 72 -4.96 -0.01 -16.12
CA ALA A 72 -5.51 0.61 -17.34
C ALA A 72 -4.73 1.87 -17.76
N GLY A 73 -3.54 2.09 -17.20
CA GLY A 73 -2.73 3.29 -17.38
C GLY A 73 -3.07 4.40 -16.38
N ALA A 74 -2.35 5.52 -16.48
CA ALA A 74 -2.46 6.66 -15.54
C ALA A 74 -3.36 7.78 -16.08
N THR A 75 -4.52 7.44 -16.65
CA THR A 75 -5.43 8.44 -17.21
C THR A 75 -5.99 9.36 -16.12
N GLY A 76 -5.90 10.68 -16.33
CA GLY A 76 -6.31 11.68 -15.32
C GLY A 76 -5.25 11.96 -14.25
N TRP A 77 -4.01 11.56 -14.50
CA TRP A 77 -2.86 11.89 -13.67
C TRP A 77 -1.88 12.79 -14.44
N THR A 78 -1.29 13.77 -13.76
CA THR A 78 -0.37 14.75 -14.36
C THR A 78 1.01 14.69 -13.69
N SER A 79 2.05 14.58 -14.52
CA SER A 79 3.45 14.65 -14.08
C SER A 79 3.89 16.10 -13.94
N SER A 80 4.60 16.43 -12.85
CA SER A 80 5.23 17.74 -12.70
C SER A 80 6.57 17.86 -13.44
N ASN A 81 7.29 16.75 -13.63
CA ASN A 81 8.60 16.71 -14.28
C ASN A 81 8.95 15.28 -14.73
N GLY A 82 9.56 15.13 -15.89
CA GLY A 82 9.88 13.81 -16.45
C GLY A 82 8.63 12.97 -16.80
N THR A 83 8.87 11.77 -17.32
CA THR A 83 7.81 10.88 -17.80
C THR A 83 7.61 9.73 -16.83
N TRP A 84 6.39 9.59 -16.32
CA TRP A 84 5.95 8.40 -15.62
C TRP A 84 5.42 7.39 -16.63
N SER A 85 5.84 6.13 -16.55
CA SER A 85 5.44 5.10 -17.50
C SER A 85 4.53 4.07 -16.86
N THR A 86 3.45 3.72 -17.55
CA THR A 86 2.58 2.59 -17.19
C THR A 86 2.80 1.49 -18.21
N ALA A 87 3.31 0.33 -17.77
CA ALA A 87 3.39 -0.84 -18.62
C ALA A 87 2.08 -1.64 -18.52
N ALA A 88 1.58 -2.16 -19.65
CA ALA A 88 0.37 -3.00 -19.66
C ALA A 88 0.49 -4.26 -18.78
N ALA A 89 1.71 -4.68 -18.48
CA ALA A 89 2.05 -5.64 -17.45
C ALA A 89 3.40 -5.24 -16.83
N PRO A 90 3.57 -5.22 -15.50
CA PRO A 90 2.70 -5.82 -14.48
C PRO A 90 1.60 -4.89 -13.91
N GLY A 91 1.28 -3.76 -14.54
CA GLY A 91 0.11 -2.94 -14.18
C GLY A 91 0.37 -1.75 -13.25
N TRP A 92 1.57 -1.62 -12.70
CA TRP A 92 1.97 -0.47 -11.86
C TRP A 92 2.58 0.69 -12.68
N VAL A 93 2.62 1.88 -12.07
CA VAL A 93 3.27 3.08 -12.64
C VAL A 93 4.72 3.21 -12.19
N ARG A 94 5.61 3.58 -13.09
CA ARG A 94 7.04 3.79 -12.85
C ARG A 94 7.41 5.27 -12.91
N ALA A 95 8.15 5.72 -11.90
CA ALA A 95 8.64 7.08 -11.81
C ALA A 95 9.88 7.34 -12.70
N PRO A 96 10.11 8.59 -13.15
CA PRO A 96 11.32 8.96 -13.87
C PRO A 96 12.56 8.88 -12.96
N SER A 97 13.70 8.48 -13.52
CA SER A 97 14.97 8.43 -12.79
C SER A 97 15.71 9.77 -12.78
N GLY A 98 16.49 10.04 -11.73
CA GLY A 98 17.42 11.18 -11.66
C GLY A 98 16.79 12.56 -11.47
N VAL A 99 15.47 12.67 -11.27
CA VAL A 99 14.76 13.93 -11.07
C VAL A 99 13.90 13.90 -9.82
N THR A 100 13.50 15.07 -9.33
CA THR A 100 12.36 15.20 -8.41
C THR A 100 11.09 15.35 -9.24
N SER A 101 10.10 14.50 -8.96
CA SER A 101 8.86 14.46 -9.74
C SER A 101 7.67 14.06 -8.87
N LEU A 102 6.52 14.62 -9.22
CA LEU A 102 5.22 14.30 -8.66
C LEU A 102 4.33 13.75 -9.77
N LEU A 103 3.53 12.72 -9.46
CA LEU A 103 2.40 12.29 -10.29
C LEU A 103 1.12 12.53 -9.49
N THR A 104 0.26 13.42 -9.96
CA THR A 104 -0.87 13.95 -9.17
C THR A 104 -2.20 13.72 -9.87
N ARG A 105 -3.25 13.39 -9.11
CA ARG A 105 -4.59 13.22 -9.67
C ARG A 105 -5.16 14.58 -10.08
N THR A 106 -5.58 14.70 -11.34
CA THR A 106 -6.14 15.95 -11.88
C THR A 106 -7.59 16.13 -11.42
N GLY A 107 -7.95 17.34 -11.01
CA GLY A 107 -9.34 17.74 -10.71
C GLY A 107 -9.92 17.15 -9.43
N ALA A 108 -9.12 16.51 -8.58
CA ALA A 108 -9.53 16.00 -7.28
C ALA A 108 -9.14 16.96 -6.15
N SER A 109 -9.95 17.03 -5.10
CA SER A 109 -9.67 17.79 -3.89
C SER A 109 -10.29 17.10 -2.69
N PHE A 110 -9.49 16.84 -1.66
CA PHE A 110 -9.87 16.14 -0.44
C PHE A 110 -9.47 17.00 0.77
N THR A 111 -10.24 16.95 1.86
CA THR A 111 -9.92 17.67 3.10
C THR A 111 -9.42 16.69 4.16
N ASP A 112 -10.31 15.81 4.64
CA ASP A 112 -10.02 14.82 5.66
C ASP A 112 -10.10 13.41 5.07
N PHE A 113 -8.97 12.70 5.10
CA PHE A 113 -8.84 11.42 4.40
C PHE A 113 -7.77 10.50 5.00
N SER A 114 -7.94 9.21 4.75
CA SER A 114 -6.81 8.28 4.65
C SER A 114 -6.45 8.11 3.18
N TYR A 115 -5.18 8.28 2.87
CA TYR A 115 -4.60 8.12 1.55
C TYR A 115 -3.46 7.09 1.62
N SER A 116 -3.57 6.00 0.88
CA SER A 116 -2.51 5.01 0.75
C SER A 116 -2.11 4.75 -0.70
N ALA A 117 -0.89 4.21 -0.84
CA ALA A 117 -0.38 3.58 -2.04
C ALA A 117 0.71 2.57 -1.64
N ILE A 118 0.98 1.60 -2.50
CA ILE A 118 2.17 0.76 -2.36
C ILE A 118 3.32 1.28 -3.21
N VAL A 119 4.55 1.09 -2.72
CA VAL A 119 5.76 1.57 -3.39
C VAL A 119 6.90 0.57 -3.30
N SER A 120 7.70 0.47 -4.36
CA SER A 120 8.94 -0.29 -4.39
C SER A 120 10.03 0.46 -5.16
N ALA A 121 11.19 0.63 -4.54
CA ALA A 121 12.33 1.32 -5.13
C ALA A 121 13.39 0.32 -5.60
N THR A 122 13.99 0.52 -6.78
CA THR A 122 15.02 -0.42 -7.29
C THR A 122 16.39 -0.29 -6.63
N SER A 123 16.61 0.78 -5.86
CA SER A 123 17.82 1.03 -5.07
C SER A 123 17.49 1.91 -3.87
N THR A 124 18.41 2.01 -2.90
CA THR A 124 18.28 2.87 -1.72
C THR A 124 18.67 4.34 -1.97
N SER A 125 18.97 4.70 -3.23
CA SER A 125 19.34 6.08 -3.58
C SER A 125 18.14 7.00 -3.60
N GLY A 126 18.33 8.27 -3.21
CA GLY A 126 17.26 9.26 -3.29
C GLY A 126 16.11 8.98 -2.34
N SER A 127 14.92 9.42 -2.71
CA SER A 127 13.72 9.35 -1.86
C SER A 127 12.48 8.92 -2.63
N ILE A 128 11.57 8.29 -1.90
CA ILE A 128 10.22 7.90 -2.32
C ILE A 128 9.20 8.47 -1.34
N GLY A 129 7.94 8.58 -1.74
CA GLY A 129 6.88 8.92 -0.81
C GLY A 129 5.59 9.32 -1.48
N LEU A 130 4.79 10.10 -0.74
CA LEU A 130 3.44 10.50 -1.12
C LEU A 130 3.30 12.02 -1.00
N VAL A 131 2.58 12.64 -1.93
CA VAL A 131 2.13 14.03 -1.82
C VAL A 131 0.63 14.08 -1.56
N PHE A 132 0.20 15.04 -0.74
CA PHE A 132 -1.20 15.15 -0.33
C PHE A 132 -1.58 16.61 -0.09
N ARG A 133 -2.89 16.88 -0.15
CA ARG A 133 -3.45 18.24 -0.22
C ARG A 133 -2.74 19.11 -1.27
N VAL A 134 -2.51 18.53 -2.44
CA VAL A 134 -1.84 19.20 -3.56
C VAL A 134 -2.77 20.23 -4.19
N GLN A 135 -2.40 21.51 -4.10
CA GLN A 135 -3.12 22.59 -4.79
C GLN A 135 -2.51 22.84 -6.18
N ASP A 136 -1.19 22.82 -6.25
CA ASP A 136 -0.39 22.95 -7.47
C ASP A 136 1.03 22.36 -7.25
N THR A 137 1.92 22.49 -8.23
CA THR A 137 3.30 21.98 -8.17
C THR A 137 4.20 22.70 -7.17
N ASN A 138 3.72 23.75 -6.52
CA ASN A 138 4.45 24.61 -5.58
C ASN A 138 3.82 24.64 -4.18
N ASN A 139 2.60 24.15 -4.00
CA ASN A 139 1.83 24.21 -2.75
C ASN A 139 1.18 22.85 -2.43
N TYR A 140 1.80 22.09 -1.53
CA TYR A 140 1.36 20.76 -1.12
C TYR A 140 2.08 20.29 0.15
N TYR A 141 1.62 19.21 0.77
CA TYR A 141 2.44 18.45 1.72
C TYR A 141 3.03 17.22 1.06
N ARG A 142 4.19 16.78 1.55
CA ARG A 142 4.80 15.51 1.16
C ARG A 142 5.32 14.74 2.36
N PHE A 143 5.09 13.43 2.32
CA PHE A 143 5.89 12.48 3.07
C PHE A 143 7.08 12.08 2.20
N VAL A 144 8.28 12.18 2.76
CA VAL A 144 9.55 11.82 2.12
C VAL A 144 10.21 10.74 2.95
N TRP A 145 10.45 9.59 2.33
CA TRP A 145 11.28 8.54 2.88
C TRP A 145 12.60 8.52 2.11
N THR A 146 13.66 8.99 2.76
CA THR A 146 15.00 9.05 2.17
C THR A 146 15.72 7.72 2.42
N GLY A 147 16.29 7.13 1.38
CA GLY A 147 17.01 5.85 1.50
C GLY A 147 18.47 6.01 1.94
N ALA A 148 19.14 7.08 1.50
CA ALA A 148 20.48 7.45 1.96
C ALA A 148 20.40 8.27 3.26
N SER A 149 21.28 8.00 4.24
CA SER A 149 21.18 8.58 5.61
C SER A 149 19.73 8.52 6.12
N PRO A 150 19.20 7.29 6.30
CA PRO A 150 17.77 7.05 6.24
C PRO A 150 16.98 7.79 7.32
N HIS A 151 15.96 8.51 6.86
CA HIS A 151 15.05 9.26 7.72
C HIS A 151 13.68 9.41 7.06
N TYR A 152 12.70 9.69 7.90
CA TYR A 152 11.36 10.10 7.52
C TYR A 152 11.24 11.62 7.66
N SER A 153 10.67 12.27 6.68
CA SER A 153 10.33 13.70 6.73
C SER A 153 8.89 13.91 6.29
N LEU A 154 8.13 14.62 7.10
CA LEU A 154 6.88 15.23 6.71
C LEU A 154 7.18 16.70 6.44
N GLU A 155 6.91 17.14 5.23
CA GLU A 155 7.28 18.48 4.77
C GLU A 155 6.07 19.18 4.16
N ARG A 156 6.01 20.49 4.39
CA ARG A 156 5.14 21.41 3.66
C ARG A 156 5.96 22.08 2.57
N VAL A 157 5.46 22.09 1.34
CA VAL A 157 6.00 22.90 0.25
C VAL A 157 5.09 24.10 0.05
N SER A 158 5.64 25.30 0.12
CA SER A 158 4.90 26.56 -0.09
C SER A 158 5.70 27.45 -1.04
N GLY A 159 5.08 27.87 -2.14
CA GLY A 159 5.78 28.61 -3.20
C GLY A 159 7.02 27.86 -3.72
N GLY A 160 6.99 26.52 -3.75
CA GLY A 160 8.08 25.67 -4.18
C GLY A 160 9.18 25.44 -3.14
N THR A 161 9.08 26.06 -1.96
CA THR A 161 10.08 25.94 -0.89
C THR A 161 9.62 24.93 0.16
N PRO A 162 10.38 23.85 0.43
CA PRO A 162 10.05 22.90 1.48
C PRO A 162 10.36 23.44 2.88
N SER A 163 9.54 23.06 3.86
CA SER A 163 9.70 23.29 5.29
C SER A 163 9.34 22.02 6.03
N THR A 164 10.17 21.59 6.98
CA THR A 164 9.90 20.38 7.78
C THR A 164 8.78 20.64 8.79
N VAL A 165 7.76 19.79 8.77
CA VAL A 165 6.69 19.73 9.78
C VAL A 165 7.07 18.75 10.88
N ALA A 166 7.59 17.57 10.51
CA ALA A 166 8.08 16.57 11.44
C ALA A 166 9.17 15.70 10.80
N THR A 167 10.03 15.11 11.62
CA THR A 167 11.03 14.15 11.16
C THR A 167 11.25 13.04 12.19
N ALA A 168 11.65 11.87 11.71
CA ALA A 168 12.07 10.75 12.55
C ALA A 168 13.19 9.96 11.88
N VAL A 169 14.00 9.27 12.69
CA VAL A 169 14.98 8.31 12.18
C VAL A 169 14.27 7.13 11.49
N SER A 170 14.88 6.59 10.44
CA SER A 170 14.37 5.44 9.72
C SER A 170 15.44 4.35 9.63
N ALA A 171 15.03 3.08 9.58
CA ALA A 171 15.91 1.98 9.18
C ALA A 171 16.24 2.02 7.67
N GLY A 172 15.60 2.91 6.90
CA GLY A 172 15.66 2.95 5.45
C GLY A 172 14.71 1.93 4.83
N PHE A 173 14.56 2.01 3.51
CA PHE A 173 13.86 0.99 2.73
C PHE A 173 14.86 0.07 2.05
N ILE A 174 14.50 -1.20 1.97
CA ILE A 174 15.20 -2.24 1.23
C ILE A 174 14.80 -2.17 -0.24
N ALA A 175 15.80 -2.18 -1.13
CA ALA A 175 15.58 -2.18 -2.57
C ALA A 175 14.75 -3.39 -3.03
N ASN A 176 13.81 -3.16 -3.94
CA ASN A 176 12.90 -4.13 -4.56
C ASN A 176 11.89 -4.79 -3.59
N ARG A 177 11.77 -4.30 -2.35
CA ARG A 177 10.67 -4.64 -1.43
C ARG A 177 9.51 -3.66 -1.63
N TRP A 178 8.30 -4.17 -1.70
CA TRP A 178 7.09 -3.35 -1.65
C TRP A 178 6.75 -2.95 -0.21
N TYR A 179 6.32 -1.71 -0.05
CA TYR A 179 5.84 -1.16 1.22
C TYR A 179 4.46 -0.59 1.00
N HIS A 180 3.57 -0.74 2.00
CA HIS A 180 2.33 0.02 2.06
C HIS A 180 2.59 1.32 2.82
N LEU A 181 2.39 2.46 2.16
CA LEU A 181 2.45 3.77 2.79
C LEU A 181 1.05 4.32 2.94
N GLU A 182 0.75 4.90 4.10
CA GLU A 182 -0.54 5.56 4.37
C GLU A 182 -0.30 6.91 5.04
N VAL A 183 -1.03 7.92 4.59
CA VAL A 183 -1.18 9.23 5.22
C VAL A 183 -2.61 9.37 5.70
N ARG A 184 -2.80 9.60 6.99
CA ARG A 184 -4.08 10.09 7.55
C ARG A 184 -3.96 11.58 7.77
N ALA A 185 -4.80 12.35 7.08
CA ALA A 185 -4.91 13.80 7.25
C ALA A 185 -6.30 14.12 7.78
N VAL A 186 -6.38 14.64 9.01
CA VAL A 186 -7.65 15.02 9.67
C VAL A 186 -7.46 16.38 10.31
N GLY A 187 -8.18 17.39 9.82
CA GLY A 187 -7.98 18.78 10.18
C GLY A 187 -6.54 19.21 9.94
N SER A 188 -5.81 19.57 11.01
CA SER A 188 -4.39 19.91 10.97
C SER A 188 -3.46 18.78 11.36
N GLN A 189 -3.97 17.62 11.76
CA GLN A 189 -3.17 16.49 12.20
C GLN A 189 -2.86 15.56 11.04
N PHE A 190 -1.58 15.23 10.89
CA PHE A 190 -1.10 14.25 9.92
C PHE A 190 -0.43 13.09 10.64
N THR A 191 -0.76 11.86 10.25
CA THR A 191 -0.15 10.63 10.77
C THR A 191 0.25 9.73 9.62
N ILE A 192 1.48 9.25 9.63
CA ILE A 192 2.06 8.44 8.56
C ILE A 192 2.29 7.02 9.05
N TYR A 193 1.90 6.05 8.25
CA TYR A 193 2.11 4.63 8.50
C TYR A 193 2.92 4.00 7.38
N ARG A 194 3.76 3.05 7.76
CA ARG A 194 4.47 2.16 6.85
C ARG A 194 4.21 0.73 7.28
N ASP A 195 3.63 -0.07 6.38
CA ASP A 195 3.18 -1.44 6.62
C ASP A 195 2.26 -1.52 7.86
N GLY A 196 1.33 -0.57 7.98
CA GLY A 196 0.38 -0.47 9.10
C GLY A 196 0.97 0.04 10.42
N GLN A 197 2.30 0.12 10.55
CA GLN A 197 2.94 0.70 11.73
C GLN A 197 3.04 2.22 11.60
N GLN A 198 2.57 2.97 12.62
CA GLN A 198 2.78 4.41 12.69
C GLN A 198 4.27 4.72 12.81
N ILE A 199 4.77 5.60 11.92
CA ILE A 199 6.20 5.96 11.85
C ILE A 199 6.45 7.45 12.08
N LEU A 200 5.46 8.31 11.84
CA LEU A 200 5.60 9.75 11.97
C LEU A 200 4.24 10.40 12.22
N SER A 201 4.24 11.52 12.93
CA SER A 201 3.06 12.39 13.05
C SER A 201 3.50 13.85 13.14
N GLY A 202 2.66 14.77 12.69
CA GLY A 202 2.93 16.21 12.76
C GLY A 202 1.66 17.03 12.58
N THR A 203 1.70 18.30 12.98
CA THR A 203 0.55 19.19 12.91
C THR A 203 0.88 20.42 12.08
N ASP A 204 0.08 20.71 11.06
CA ASP A 204 0.18 21.93 10.25
C ASP A 204 -1.19 22.24 9.61
N SER A 205 -1.59 23.51 9.58
CA SER A 205 -2.89 23.97 9.08
C SER A 205 -2.79 24.88 7.85
N THR A 206 -1.61 25.01 7.26
CA THR A 206 -1.34 25.94 6.15
C THR A 206 -2.15 25.59 4.89
N ILE A 207 -2.29 24.30 4.59
CA ILE A 207 -3.02 23.80 3.43
C ILE A 207 -4.15 22.88 3.93
N ALA A 208 -5.39 23.34 3.77
CA ALA A 208 -6.56 22.62 4.31
C ALA A 208 -7.08 21.52 3.37
N SER A 209 -6.84 21.64 2.07
CA SER A 209 -7.38 20.70 1.09
C SER A 209 -6.56 20.68 -0.19
N GLY A 210 -6.70 19.59 -0.95
CA GLY A 210 -6.16 19.45 -2.29
C GLY A 210 -6.12 18.00 -2.74
N SER A 211 -5.47 17.75 -3.88
CA SER A 211 -5.37 16.43 -4.47
C SER A 211 -4.37 15.52 -3.74
N ALA A 212 -4.30 14.26 -4.17
CA ALA A 212 -3.32 13.27 -3.75
C ALA A 212 -2.39 12.90 -4.91
N GLY A 213 -1.19 12.41 -4.58
CA GLY A 213 -0.22 12.01 -5.58
C GLY A 213 0.99 11.26 -5.05
N LEU A 214 1.83 10.85 -5.98
CA LEU A 214 3.05 10.06 -5.75
C LEU A 214 4.27 10.98 -5.82
N PHE A 215 5.32 10.65 -5.08
CA PHE A 215 6.55 11.45 -5.00
C PHE A 215 7.80 10.60 -5.20
N VAL A 216 8.74 11.11 -6.00
CA VAL A 216 10.13 10.65 -6.02
C VAL A 216 11.11 11.82 -6.03
N ALA A 217 12.30 11.59 -5.49
CA ALA A 217 13.47 12.42 -5.68
C ALA A 217 14.67 11.55 -6.02
N SER A 218 15.09 11.55 -7.28
CA SER A 218 16.22 10.77 -7.81
C SER A 218 16.11 9.27 -7.54
N ASN A 219 14.90 8.73 -7.58
CA ASN A 219 14.62 7.30 -7.42
C ASN A 219 13.70 6.79 -8.53
N ASN A 220 14.01 5.62 -9.10
CA ASN A 220 13.19 4.94 -10.10
C ASN A 220 12.21 3.97 -9.43
N ALA A 221 11.28 4.53 -8.65
CA ALA A 221 10.32 3.74 -7.89
C ALA A 221 9.11 3.34 -8.74
N ALA A 222 8.57 2.17 -8.43
CA ALA A 222 7.27 1.69 -8.87
C ALA A 222 6.23 2.01 -7.79
N PHE A 223 5.03 2.40 -8.21
CA PHE A 223 3.89 2.64 -7.34
C PHE A 223 2.65 1.97 -7.88
N ASP A 224 1.77 1.58 -6.97
CA ASP A 224 0.49 1.00 -7.32
C ASP A 224 -0.55 1.25 -6.23
N ASP A 225 -1.79 0.85 -6.51
CA ASP A 225 -2.87 0.71 -5.53
C ASP A 225 -3.13 1.97 -4.70
N VAL A 226 -3.29 3.10 -5.39
CA VAL A 226 -3.72 4.34 -4.75
C VAL A 226 -5.16 4.19 -4.27
N LEU A 227 -5.37 4.50 -2.99
CA LEU A 227 -6.70 4.55 -2.37
C LEU A 227 -6.82 5.80 -1.51
N VAL A 228 -7.89 6.57 -1.71
CA VAL A 228 -8.27 7.68 -0.83
C VAL A 228 -9.66 7.40 -0.29
N THR A 229 -9.80 7.45 1.03
CA THR A 229 -11.06 7.26 1.75
C THR A 229 -11.35 8.41 2.70
N ARG A 230 -12.64 8.70 2.91
CA ARG A 230 -13.11 9.70 3.87
C ARG A 230 -12.62 9.40 5.28
N MET A 231 -12.20 10.42 6.00
CA MET A 231 -11.94 10.39 7.44
C MET A 231 -12.46 11.67 8.10
N GLY A 232 -12.46 11.70 9.44
CA GLY A 232 -12.77 12.91 10.20
C GLY A 232 -14.13 13.49 9.85
N ASP A 233 -14.16 14.80 9.64
CA ASP A 233 -15.39 15.56 9.36
C ASP A 233 -15.98 15.25 7.96
N ASP A 234 -15.17 14.71 7.05
CA ASP A 234 -15.64 14.22 5.73
C ASP A 234 -16.25 12.81 5.79
N GLY A 235 -16.22 12.17 6.96
CA GLY A 235 -16.75 10.84 7.22
C GLY A 235 -18.27 10.74 7.02
N CYS A 236 -18.75 9.53 6.73
CA CYS A 236 -20.18 9.27 6.72
C CYS A 236 -20.71 9.16 8.15
N THR A 237 -21.74 9.94 8.48
CA THR A 237 -22.44 9.84 9.76
C THR A 237 -23.36 8.62 9.75
N VAL A 238 -23.46 7.96 10.90
CA VAL A 238 -24.32 6.79 11.13
C VAL A 238 -25.05 6.96 12.46
N ASP A 239 -26.30 6.52 12.50
CA ASP A 239 -27.10 6.47 13.72
C ASP A 239 -27.02 5.09 14.38
N VAL A 240 -27.44 5.00 15.65
CA VAL A 240 -27.46 3.73 16.37
C VAL A 240 -28.42 2.76 15.68
N GLY A 241 -27.89 1.60 15.28
CA GLY A 241 -28.65 0.55 14.61
C GLY A 241 -28.50 0.55 13.08
N ASP A 242 -27.83 1.54 12.50
CA ASP A 242 -27.50 1.54 11.07
C ASP A 242 -26.49 0.43 10.75
N LEU A 243 -26.67 -0.19 9.59
CA LEU A 243 -25.69 -1.13 9.05
C LEU A 243 -24.59 -0.36 8.30
N VAL A 244 -23.34 -0.68 8.61
CA VAL A 244 -22.17 -0.22 7.87
C VAL A 244 -21.55 -1.40 7.17
N THR A 245 -21.71 -1.46 5.86
CA THR A 245 -21.16 -2.54 5.04
C THR A 245 -19.73 -2.20 4.66
N TYR A 246 -18.77 -2.91 5.24
CA TYR A 246 -17.37 -2.85 4.82
C TYR A 246 -17.10 -3.83 3.68
N THR A 247 -16.48 -3.36 2.61
CA THR A 247 -16.01 -4.20 1.50
C THR A 247 -14.49 -4.27 1.55
N LEU A 248 -13.97 -5.47 1.81
CA LEU A 248 -12.56 -5.79 1.67
C LEU A 248 -12.33 -6.43 0.31
N THR A 249 -11.73 -5.67 -0.61
CA THR A 249 -11.39 -6.16 -1.95
C THR A 249 -10.04 -6.81 -1.92
N ILE A 250 -9.98 -8.09 -2.23
CA ILE A 250 -8.74 -8.87 -2.28
C ILE A 250 -8.50 -9.28 -3.72
N SER A 251 -7.42 -8.79 -4.31
CA SER A 251 -7.07 -9.11 -5.70
C SER A 251 -5.70 -9.74 -5.77
N ASN A 252 -5.65 -11.01 -6.17
CA ASN A 252 -4.40 -11.70 -6.46
C ASN A 252 -3.85 -11.20 -7.81
N GLN A 253 -2.79 -10.39 -7.75
CA GLN A 253 -2.19 -9.76 -8.93
C GLN A 253 -1.22 -10.69 -9.65
N ASN A 254 -0.95 -11.87 -9.11
CA ASN A 254 -0.10 -12.89 -9.72
C ASN A 254 -0.85 -14.23 -9.88
N ARG A 255 -0.46 -15.09 -10.83
CA ARG A 255 -1.15 -16.39 -11.06
C ARG A 255 -0.70 -17.49 -10.08
N LEU A 256 -0.32 -17.12 -8.86
CA LEU A 256 0.04 -18.08 -7.82
C LEU A 256 -1.19 -18.38 -6.98
N ILE A 257 -1.49 -19.66 -6.76
CA ILE A 257 -2.60 -20.05 -5.91
C ILE A 257 -2.26 -19.64 -4.47
N GLY A 258 -3.10 -18.81 -3.87
CA GLY A 258 -3.04 -18.50 -2.45
C GLY A 258 -3.73 -19.59 -1.64
N TYR A 259 -3.10 -20.02 -0.55
CA TYR A 259 -3.67 -20.97 0.41
C TYR A 259 -3.71 -20.33 1.79
N ASP A 260 -4.75 -20.63 2.57
CA ASP A 260 -4.90 -20.26 3.98
C ASP A 260 -4.63 -18.77 4.27
N LEU A 261 -5.18 -17.90 3.42
CA LEU A 261 -5.05 -16.45 3.59
C LEU A 261 -5.79 -16.00 4.84
N VAL A 262 -5.04 -15.42 5.79
CA VAL A 262 -5.61 -14.78 6.98
C VAL A 262 -5.74 -13.28 6.71
N ILE A 263 -6.98 -12.78 6.74
CA ILE A 263 -7.30 -11.36 6.60
C ILE A 263 -7.73 -10.87 7.98
N THR A 264 -7.09 -9.79 8.44
CA THR A 264 -7.41 -9.16 9.72
C THR A 264 -7.79 -7.71 9.49
N ASP A 265 -8.82 -7.27 10.20
CA ASP A 265 -9.26 -5.89 10.21
C ASP A 265 -9.79 -5.56 11.61
N VAL A 266 -9.72 -4.30 11.99
CA VAL A 266 -10.21 -3.81 13.29
C VAL A 266 -11.53 -3.10 13.06
N LEU A 267 -12.58 -3.57 13.74
CA LEU A 267 -13.86 -2.85 13.76
C LEU A 267 -13.66 -1.51 14.49
N PRO A 268 -14.20 -0.41 13.95
CA PRO A 268 -14.24 0.85 14.67
C PRO A 268 -14.96 0.69 16.01
N ALA A 269 -14.60 1.55 16.97
CA ALA A 269 -15.29 1.59 18.25
C ALA A 269 -16.80 1.80 18.05
N HIS A 270 -17.59 1.20 18.94
CA HIS A 270 -19.06 1.27 18.93
C HIS A 270 -19.73 0.54 17.75
N MET A 271 -19.03 -0.38 17.09
CA MET A 271 -19.61 -1.30 16.12
C MET A 271 -19.60 -2.73 16.66
N GLU A 272 -20.51 -3.55 16.14
CA GLU A 272 -20.51 -5.01 16.33
C GLU A 272 -20.54 -5.69 14.96
N TYR A 273 -19.87 -6.83 14.84
CA TYR A 273 -19.93 -7.64 13.63
C TYR A 273 -21.33 -8.24 13.47
N VAL A 274 -21.95 -8.03 12.30
CA VAL A 274 -23.27 -8.61 11.99
C VAL A 274 -23.12 -9.87 11.15
N SER A 275 -22.50 -9.73 9.98
CA SER A 275 -22.26 -10.83 9.04
C SER A 275 -21.21 -10.43 8.00
N SER A 276 -20.79 -11.39 7.19
CA SER A 276 -19.96 -11.16 6.01
C SER A 276 -20.31 -12.15 4.91
N GLU A 277 -20.13 -11.73 3.67
CA GLU A 277 -20.26 -12.58 2.50
C GLU A 277 -18.97 -12.49 1.66
N LEU A 278 -18.63 -13.57 0.96
CA LEU A 278 -17.52 -13.60 0.02
C LEU A 278 -18.04 -13.57 -1.40
N ALA A 279 -17.62 -12.56 -2.16
CA ALA A 279 -17.75 -12.52 -3.61
C ALA A 279 -16.36 -12.72 -4.23
N SER A 280 -16.20 -13.74 -5.07
CA SER A 280 -14.94 -14.07 -5.73
C SER A 280 -15.17 -14.45 -7.19
N ASN A 281 -14.22 -14.09 -8.06
CA ASN A 281 -14.15 -14.59 -9.43
C ASN A 281 -13.46 -15.97 -9.53
N ASP A 282 -12.81 -16.42 -8.46
CA ASP A 282 -12.32 -17.79 -8.30
C ASP A 282 -13.42 -18.66 -7.66
N PRO A 283 -13.97 -19.66 -8.38
CA PRO A 283 -15.02 -20.52 -7.87
C PRO A 283 -14.58 -21.45 -6.72
N ALA A 284 -13.26 -21.62 -6.50
CA ALA A 284 -12.73 -22.41 -5.40
C ALA A 284 -12.53 -21.58 -4.12
N ALA A 285 -12.68 -20.25 -4.19
CA ALA A 285 -12.52 -19.40 -3.02
C ALA A 285 -13.67 -19.62 -2.02
N ALA A 286 -13.32 -19.86 -0.76
CA ALA A 286 -14.27 -20.05 0.33
C ALA A 286 -13.74 -19.43 1.62
N LEU A 287 -14.64 -18.89 2.43
CA LEU A 287 -14.33 -18.54 3.81
C LEU A 287 -14.23 -19.82 4.64
N THR A 288 -13.05 -20.08 5.21
CA THR A 288 -12.81 -21.22 6.09
C THR A 288 -13.05 -20.88 7.56
N ALA A 289 -13.02 -19.59 7.92
CA ALA A 289 -13.35 -19.05 9.22
C ALA A 289 -13.86 -17.61 9.10
N SER A 290 -14.71 -17.17 10.04
CA SER A 290 -15.21 -15.79 10.13
C SER A 290 -15.51 -15.44 11.59
N PRO A 291 -15.55 -14.14 11.96
CA PRO A 291 -16.00 -13.70 13.28
C PRO A 291 -17.44 -14.15 13.59
N THR A 292 -17.82 -14.16 14.87
CA THR A 292 -19.17 -14.50 15.31
C THR A 292 -20.03 -13.23 15.35
N PRO A 293 -21.31 -13.26 14.91
CA PRO A 293 -22.23 -12.14 15.09
C PRO A 293 -22.25 -11.65 16.55
N GLY A 294 -22.04 -10.34 16.75
CA GLY A 294 -21.90 -9.69 18.06
C GLY A 294 -20.46 -9.49 18.55
N ASP A 295 -19.45 -9.99 17.84
CA ASP A 295 -18.04 -9.69 18.15
C ASP A 295 -17.76 -8.18 17.96
N THR A 296 -16.97 -7.58 18.87
CA THR A 296 -16.63 -6.14 18.89
C THR A 296 -15.13 -5.91 18.90
#